data_AF-A0A1G8FCR8-F1
#
_entry.id   AF-A0A1G8FCR8-F1
#
_cell.length_a   1.000
_cell.length_b   1.000
_cell.length_c   1.000
_cell.angle_alpha   90.00
_cell.angle_beta   90.00
_cell.angle_gamma   90.00
#
_symmetry.space_group_name_H-M   'P 1'
#
loop_
_entity.id
_entity.type
_entity.pdbx_description
1 polymer ?
#
loop_
_entity_poly.entity_id
_entity_poly.type
_entity_poly.pdbx_seq_one_letter_code
_entity_poly.pdbx_strand_id
1 'polypeptide(L)' 'MFHLKRNIPAWERAIRLCLGVIAALGAFYYLPPGVLRALGVATAGMLGATAVVGFCPACAMLGRRAVGPLK' A
#
# COMPACT_ATOMS: atom_id res chain seq x y z
N MET A 1 16.87 -12.48 4.18
CA MET A 1 16.85 -11.41 3.16
C MET A 1 15.70 -11.70 2.21
N PHE A 2 14.58 -10.99 2.33
CA PHE A 2 13.40 -11.23 1.52
C PHE A 2 13.60 -10.61 0.13
N HIS A 3 13.96 -11.43 -0.87
CA HIS A 3 14.10 -11.00 -2.26
C HIS A 3 12.74 -10.91 -2.95
N LEU A 4 11.89 -9.97 -2.53
CA LEU A 4 10.63 -9.72 -3.23
C LEU A 4 10.93 -8.95 -4.53
N LYS A 5 10.69 -9.61 -5.67
CA LYS A 5 10.70 -8.94 -6.97
C LYS A 5 9.56 -7.91 -7.03
N ARG A 6 9.90 -6.67 -7.36
CA ARG A 6 8.94 -5.56 -7.45
C ARG A 6 7.90 -5.84 -8.52
N ASN A 7 6.61 -5.81 -8.18
CA ASN A 7 5.50 -6.00 -9.13
C ASN A 7 4.76 -4.70 -9.45
N ILE A 8 5.04 -3.63 -8.70
CA ILE A 8 4.35 -2.35 -8.85
C ILE A 8 5.26 -1.30 -9.54
N PRO A 9 4.80 -0.69 -10.65
CA PRO A 9 5.49 0.42 -11.31
C PRO A 9 5.46 1.69 -10.44
N ALA A 10 6.35 2.65 -10.70
CA ALA A 10 6.49 3.82 -9.83
C ALA A 10 5.21 4.66 -9.70
N TRP A 11 4.44 4.82 -10.78
CA TRP A 11 3.20 5.62 -10.75
C TRP A 11 2.15 5.01 -9.81
N GLU A 12 1.96 3.69 -9.82
CA GLU A 12 1.04 3.02 -8.88
C GLU A 12 1.54 3.07 -7.45
N ARG A 13 2.86 3.08 -7.23
CA ARG A 13 3.44 3.27 -5.89
C ARG A 13 3.12 4.67 -5.37
N ALA A 14 3.25 5.70 -6.21
CA ALA A 14 2.90 7.07 -5.86
C ALA A 14 1.40 7.18 -5.50
N ILE A 15 0.51 6.63 -6.33
CA ILE A 15 -0.93 6.63 -6.05
C ILE A 15 -1.26 5.90 -4.74
N ARG A 16 -0.68 4.71 -4.51
CA ARG A 16 -0.90 3.96 -3.25
C ARG A 16 -0.41 4.74 -2.03
N LEU A 17 0.70 5.46 -2.15
CA LEU A 17 1.21 6.31 -1.08
C LEU A 17 0.23 7.46 -0.77
N CYS A 18 -0.24 8.17 -1.81
CA CYS A 18 -1.24 9.23 -1.66
C CYS A 18 -2.54 8.70 -1.02
N LEU A 19 -3.06 7.58 -1.52
CA LEU A 19 -4.26 6.94 -0.97
C LEU A 19 -4.04 6.46 0.47
N GLY A 20 -2.86 5.94 0.81
CA GLY A 20 -2.49 5.58 2.18
C GLY A 20 -2.54 6.79 3.11
N VAL A 21 -2.00 7.93 2.70
CA VAL A 21 -2.06 9.18 3.48
C VAL A 21 -3.50 9.66 3.65
N ILE A 22 -4.28 9.69 2.57
CA ILE A 22 -5.70 10.09 2.61
C ILE A 22 -6.50 9.16 3.53
N ALA A 23 -6.28 7.84 3.44
CA ALA A 23 -6.94 6.87 4.30
C ALA A 23 -6.52 6.99 5.77
N ALA A 24 -5.24 7.28 6.06
CA ALA A 24 -4.77 7.49 7.42
C ALA A 24 -5.41 8.73 8.04
N LEU A 25 -5.44 9.85 7.31
CA LEU A 25 -6.10 11.08 7.75
C LEU A 25 -7.60 10.86 7.92
N GLY A 26 -8.23 10.20 6.94
CA GLY A 26 -9.66 9.87 6.98
C GLY A 26 -10.02 9.01 8.20
N ALA A 27 -9.23 7.96 8.47
CA ALA A 27 -9.39 7.12 9.65
C ALA A 27 -9.19 7.92 10.95
N PHE A 28 -8.21 8.81 11.00
CA PHE A 28 -7.92 9.56 12.21
C PHE A 28 -8.99 10.59 12.56
N TYR A 29 -9.53 11.31 11.57
CA TYR A 29 -10.49 12.40 11.78
C TYR A 29 -11.95 11.97 11.82
N TYR A 30 -12.35 10.96 11.04
CA TYR A 30 -13.77 10.62 10.85
C TYR A 30 -14.21 9.34 11.58
N LEU A 31 -13.29 8.47 12.00
CA LEU A 31 -13.66 7.25 12.72
C LEU A 31 -13.56 7.45 14.24
N PRO A 32 -14.51 6.88 15.00
CA PRO A 32 -14.46 6.93 16.45
C PRO A 32 -13.21 6.19 16.97
N PRO A 33 -12.63 6.65 18.09
CA PRO A 33 -11.50 5.97 18.71
C PRO A 33 -11.91 4.55 19.10
N GLY A 34 -11.06 3.57 18.77
CA GLY A 34 -11.31 2.15 19.03
C GLY A 34 -10.88 1.27 17.86
N VAL A 35 -11.48 0.09 17.77
CA VAL A 35 -11.13 -0.94 16.78
C VAL A 35 -11.26 -0.42 15.36
N LEU A 36 -12.32 0.35 15.06
CA LEU A 36 -12.56 0.84 13.70
C LEU A 36 -11.44 1.79 13.25
N ARG A 37 -11.05 2.76 14.10
CA ARG A 37 -9.92 3.65 13.80
C ARG A 37 -8.60 2.89 13.67
N ALA A 38 -8.36 1.90 14.55
CA ALA A 38 -7.16 1.08 14.47
C ALA A 38 -7.09 0.30 13.15
N LEU A 39 -8.21 -0.30 12.70
CA LEU A 39 -8.30 -0.97 11.41
C LEU A 39 -8.09 0.00 10.25
N GLY A 40 -8.68 1.19 10.30
CA GLY A 40 -8.50 2.22 9.26
C GLY A 40 -7.04 2.70 9.14
N VAL A 41 -6.36 2.88 10.27
CA VAL A 41 -4.92 3.22 10.26
C VAL A 41 -4.07 2.03 9.80
N ALA A 42 -4.42 0.80 10.18
CA ALA A 42 -3.72 -0.40 9.74
C ALA A 42 -3.83 -0.63 8.22
N THR A 43 -5.02 -0.41 7.64
CA THR A 43 -5.20 -0.53 6.18
C THR A 43 -4.43 0.55 5.42
N ALA A 44 -4.42 1.79 5.92
CA ALA A 44 -3.59 2.86 5.40
C ALA A 44 -2.09 2.52 5.48
N GLY A 45 -1.64 1.95 6.60
CA GLY A 45 -0.28 1.47 6.79
C GLY A 45 0.09 0.37 5.80
N MET A 46 -0.81 -0.58 5.54
CA MET A 46 -0.60 -1.65 4.55
C MET A 46 -0.45 -1.07 3.13
N LEU A 47 -1.28 -0.09 2.75
CA LEU A 47 -1.14 0.61 1.47
C LEU A 47 0.23 1.28 1.35
N GLY A 48 0.65 2.02 2.38
CA GLY A 48 1.98 2.64 2.44
C GLY A 48 3.11 1.63 2.36
N ALA A 49 3.02 0.51 3.08
CA ALA A 49 4.03 -0.54 3.05
C ALA A 49 4.16 -1.16 1.63
N THR A 50 3.04 -1.45 0.95
CA THR A 50 3.10 -1.95 -0.44
C THR A 50 3.65 -0.92 -1.42
N ALA A 51 3.45 0.37 -1.17
CA ALA A 51 4.07 1.45 -1.94
C ALA A 51 5.58 1.53 -1.68
N VAL A 52 6.07 1.37 -0.45
CA VAL A 52 7.51 1.42 -0.13
C VAL A 52 8.26 0.17 -0.58
N VAL A 53 7.69 -1.02 -0.36
CA VAL A 53 8.28 -2.29 -0.81
C VAL A 53 8.14 -2.45 -2.33
N GLY A 54 7.09 -1.88 -2.93
CA GLY A 54 6.79 -2.04 -4.35
C GLY A 54 6.28 -3.44 -4.72
N PHE A 55 5.77 -4.17 -3.74
CA PHE A 55 5.13 -5.47 -3.92
C PHE A 55 3.74 -5.45 -3.30
N CYS A 56 2.75 -5.86 -4.08
CA CYS A 56 1.39 -6.11 -3.60
C CYS A 56 1.03 -7.59 -3.79
N PRO A 57 0.70 -8.33 -2.71
CA PRO A 57 0.38 -9.76 -2.78
C PRO A 57 -0.90 -10.03 -3.58
N ALA A 58 -1.93 -9.18 -3.43
CA ALA A 58 -3.17 -9.31 -4.19
C ALA A 58 -2.92 -9.18 -5.70
N CYS A 59 -2.08 -8.23 -6.12
CA CYS A 59 -1.69 -8.10 -7.53
C CYS A 59 -0.90 -9.31 -8.04
N ALA A 60 -0.03 -9.88 -7.20
CA ALA A 60 0.73 -11.08 -7.55
C ALA A 60 -0.19 -12.32 -7.69
N MET A 61 -1.19 -12.47 -6.82
CA MET A 61 -2.21 -13.53 -6.90
C MET A 61 -3.05 -13.43 -8.17
N LEU A 62 -3.30 -12.21 -8.67
CA LEU A 62 -3.95 -11.96 -9.95
C LEU A 62 -3.03 -12.14 -11.17
N GLY A 63 -1.82 -12.68 -10.98
CA GLY A 63 -0.88 -12.99 -12.06
C GLY A 63 0.00 -11.83 -12.50
N ARG A 64 0.03 -10.71 -11.78
CA ARG A 64 0.91 -9.58 -12.14
C ARG A 64 2.37 -9.97 -12.00
N ARG A 65 3.11 -9.83 -13.09
CA ARG A 65 4.54 -10.17 -13.17
C ARG A 65 5.40 -9.05 -12.55
N ALA A 66 6.64 -9.39 -12.25
CA ALA A 66 7.62 -8.42 -11.79
C ALA A 66 7.90 -7.37 -12.88
N VAL A 67 7.98 -6.10 -12.49
CA VAL A 67 8.39 -5.00 -13.36
C VAL A 67 9.91 -4.86 -13.26
N GLY A 68 10.57 -4.73 -14.42
CA GLY A 68 11.99 -4.38 -14.48
C GLY A 68 12.25 -2.98 -13.90
N PRO A 69 13.51 -2.64 -13.58
CA PRO A 69 13.86 -1.27 -13.21
C PRO A 69 13.41 -0.31 -14.31
N LEU A 70 12.78 0.81 -13.91
CA LEU A 70 12.49 1.91 -14.84
C LEU A 70 13.82 2.34 -15.46
N LYS A 71 13.94 2.21 -16.77
CA LYS A 71 15.02 2.86 -17.54
C LYS A 71 14.80 4.37 -17.52
#